data_AF-A0A2A4CLI7-F1
#
_entry.id   AF-A0A2A4CLI7-F1
#
_cell.length_a   1.000
_cell.length_b   1.000
_cell.length_c   1.000
_cell.angle_alpha   90.00
_cell.angle_beta   90.00
_cell.angle_gamma   90.00
#
_symmetry.space_group_name_H-M   'P 1'
#
loop_
_entity.id
_entity.type
_entity.pdbx_description
1 polymer ?
#
loop_
_entity_poly.entity_id
_entity_poly.type
_entity_poly.pdbx_seq_one_letter_code
_entity_poly.pdbx_strand_id
1 'polypeptide(L)'
;MKGRSSIVIVLGALLLGIGGCSTSPTQSAARAEVDNARAAYGAGDYGRTIAILSRAKEIDGADTDTQIAAHKLLAFSYCVTNRITQCRAEFSKILDLNPRFDLSPAEKGHPIWGPAFEFARRRHASSS
;
A
#
# COMPACT_ATOMS: atom_id res chain seq x y z
N MET A 1 11.29 45.42 -55.03
CA MET A 1 11.81 44.25 -55.78
C MET A 1 12.15 43.13 -54.81
N LYS A 2 11.46 41.99 -54.97
CA LYS A 2 11.80 40.59 -54.58
C LYS A 2 12.63 40.35 -53.30
N GLY A 3 11.98 39.80 -52.27
CA GLY A 3 12.59 39.24 -51.05
C GLY A 3 11.94 37.92 -50.63
N ARG A 4 12.22 36.89 -51.45
CA ARG A 4 12.26 35.42 -51.22
C ARG A 4 11.45 34.82 -50.06
N SER A 5 10.35 34.19 -50.46
CA SER A 5 9.66 33.10 -49.79
C SER A 5 10.58 31.88 -49.60
N SER A 6 10.52 31.25 -48.43
CA SER A 6 10.98 29.87 -48.21
C SER A 6 10.08 29.24 -47.14
N ILE A 7 9.02 28.62 -47.63
CA ILE A 7 8.12 27.74 -46.89
C ILE A 7 8.90 26.45 -46.59
N VAL A 8 9.09 26.15 -45.31
CA VAL A 8 9.56 24.86 -44.83
C VAL A 8 8.39 24.23 -44.07
N ILE A 9 7.61 23.40 -44.77
CA ILE A 9 6.56 22.58 -44.15
C ILE A 9 7.27 21.37 -43.53
N VAL A 10 7.53 21.46 -42.22
CA VAL A 10 7.80 20.27 -41.40
C VAL A 10 6.49 19.92 -40.71
N LEU A 11 5.62 19.18 -41.42
CA LEU A 11 4.47 18.55 -40.78
C LEU A 11 4.95 17.23 -40.16
N GLY A 12 5.58 17.35 -38.99
CA GLY A 12 5.94 16.20 -38.16
C GLY A 12 4.68 15.51 -37.66
N ALA A 13 4.51 14.25 -38.03
CA ALA A 13 3.51 13.36 -37.46
C ALA A 13 3.80 13.19 -35.96
N LEU A 14 3.06 13.90 -35.12
CA LEU A 14 3.15 13.78 -33.67
C LEU A 14 2.16 12.70 -33.19
N LEU A 15 2.61 11.45 -33.27
CA LEU A 15 2.03 10.31 -32.56
C LEU A 15 2.34 10.47 -31.05
N LEU A 16 1.44 11.09 -30.30
CA LEU A 16 1.48 11.03 -28.83
C LEU A 16 0.48 9.98 -28.35
N GLY A 17 0.98 8.76 -28.19
CA GLY A 17 0.31 7.71 -27.43
C GLY A 17 0.25 8.10 -25.95
N ILE A 18 -0.97 8.22 -25.44
CA ILE A 18 -1.25 8.25 -24.00
C ILE A 18 -1.63 6.83 -23.58
N GLY A 19 -0.62 6.04 -23.23
CA GLY A 19 -0.81 4.80 -22.47
C GLY A 19 -1.19 5.13 -21.04
N GLY A 20 -2.47 5.37 -20.77
CA GLY A 20 -2.98 5.45 -19.41
C GLY A 20 -2.97 4.07 -18.77
N CYS A 21 -2.33 3.92 -17.61
CA CYS A 21 -2.46 2.70 -16.81
C CYS A 21 -3.93 2.52 -16.39
N SER A 22 -4.64 1.60 -17.03
CA SER A 22 -6.00 1.23 -16.66
C SER A 22 -5.99 0.59 -15.27
N THR A 23 -6.29 1.38 -14.23
CA THR A 23 -6.50 0.86 -12.87
C THR A 23 -7.81 0.07 -12.85
N SER A 24 -7.78 -1.17 -12.37
CA SER A 24 -8.99 -2.00 -12.32
C SER A 24 -10.03 -1.44 -11.33
N PRO A 25 -11.32 -1.77 -11.47
CA PRO A 25 -12.34 -1.38 -10.50
C PRO A 25 -12.01 -1.88 -9.08
N THR A 26 -11.57 -3.14 -8.95
CA THR A 26 -11.14 -3.73 -7.67
C THR A 26 -9.98 -2.93 -7.05
N GLN A 27 -8.99 -2.57 -7.86
CA GLN A 27 -7.84 -1.79 -7.40
C GLN A 27 -8.25 -0.39 -6.92
N SER A 28 -9.20 0.22 -7.62
CA SER A 28 -9.72 1.55 -7.26
C SER A 28 -10.48 1.50 -5.94
N ALA A 29 -11.34 0.50 -5.75
CA ALA A 29 -12.07 0.27 -4.50
C ALA A 29 -11.10 0.00 -3.33
N ALA A 30 -10.11 -0.88 -3.53
CA ALA A 30 -9.14 -1.21 -2.49
C ALA A 30 -8.33 0.01 -2.03
N ARG A 31 -7.91 0.88 -2.95
CA ARG A 31 -7.23 2.14 -2.61
C ARG A 31 -8.13 3.08 -1.82
N ALA A 32 -9.41 3.18 -2.20
CA ALA A 32 -10.37 4.01 -1.45
C ALA A 32 -10.53 3.52 0.00
N GLU A 33 -10.63 2.21 0.23
CA GLU A 33 -10.69 1.66 1.60
C GLU A 33 -9.40 1.90 2.39
N VAL A 34 -8.23 1.74 1.77
CA VAL A 34 -6.94 2.05 2.42
C VAL A 34 -6.84 3.54 2.77
N ASP A 35 -7.30 4.43 1.90
CA ASP A 35 -7.27 5.88 2.15
C ASP A 35 -8.24 6.27 3.28
N ASN A 36 -9.44 5.70 3.30
CA ASN A 36 -10.41 5.85 4.40
C ASN A 36 -9.82 5.35 5.73
N ALA A 37 -9.14 4.20 5.70
CA ALA A 37 -8.50 3.62 6.88
C ALA A 37 -7.31 4.46 7.37
N ARG A 38 -6.52 5.04 6.44
CA ARG A 38 -5.42 5.96 6.75
C ARG A 38 -5.93 7.24 7.40
N ALA A 39 -7.05 7.79 6.91
CA ALA A 39 -7.68 8.95 7.53
C ALA A 39 -8.12 8.65 8.98
N ALA A 40 -8.77 7.50 9.21
CA ALA A 40 -9.15 7.07 10.56
C ALA A 40 -7.91 6.86 11.46
N TYR A 41 -6.86 6.24 10.93
CA TYR A 41 -5.62 5.98 11.66
C TYR A 41 -4.93 7.28 12.07
N GLY A 42 -4.84 8.24 11.14
CA GLY A 42 -4.27 9.56 11.39
C GLY A 42 -5.05 10.38 12.42
N ALA A 43 -6.35 10.13 12.56
CA ALA A 43 -7.19 10.71 13.60
C ALA A 43 -7.08 9.99 14.97
N GLY A 44 -6.28 8.91 15.05
CA GLY A 44 -6.16 8.07 16.25
C GLY A 44 -7.34 7.11 16.46
N ASP A 45 -8.25 6.99 15.51
CA ASP A 45 -9.39 6.07 15.56
C ASP A 45 -8.99 4.68 15.03
N TYR A 46 -8.13 4.00 15.79
CA TYR A 46 -7.63 2.68 15.44
C TYR A 46 -8.74 1.62 15.38
N GLY A 47 -9.80 1.79 16.17
CA GLY A 47 -10.98 0.92 16.13
C GLY A 47 -11.69 1.00 14.78
N ARG A 48 -11.88 2.22 14.26
CA ARG A 48 -12.43 2.43 12.92
C ARG A 48 -11.49 1.97 11.81
N THR A 49 -10.18 2.19 11.92
CA THR A 49 -9.20 1.65 10.95
C THR A 49 -9.34 0.12 10.83
N ILE A 50 -9.41 -0.57 11.97
CA ILE A 50 -9.65 -2.03 12.00
C ILE A 50 -10.99 -2.38 11.34
N ALA A 51 -12.05 -1.66 11.70
CA ALA A 51 -13.40 -1.94 11.20
C ALA A 51 -13.52 -1.76 9.67
N ILE A 52 -12.84 -0.77 9.09
CA ILE A 52 -12.78 -0.51 7.64
C ILE A 52 -12.03 -1.65 6.94
N LEU A 53 -10.80 -1.92 7.35
CA LEU A 53 -9.95 -2.86 6.61
C LEU A 53 -10.33 -4.33 6.83
N SER A 54 -10.93 -4.68 7.97
CA SER A 54 -11.38 -6.06 8.22
C SER A 54 -12.60 -6.48 7.39
N ARG A 55 -13.30 -5.52 6.75
CA ARG A 55 -14.47 -5.80 5.88
C ARG A 55 -14.20 -5.56 4.40
N ALA A 56 -13.09 -4.91 4.06
CA ALA A 56 -12.71 -4.59 2.69
C ALA A 56 -12.22 -5.84 1.95
N LYS A 57 -13.13 -6.56 1.28
CA LYS A 57 -12.83 -7.81 0.55
C LYS A 57 -12.02 -7.56 -0.72
N GLU A 58 -12.12 -6.35 -1.27
CA GLU A 58 -11.40 -5.88 -2.44
C GLU A 58 -9.88 -5.84 -2.23
N ILE A 59 -9.41 -5.81 -0.98
CA ILE A 59 -7.97 -5.85 -0.66
C ILE A 59 -7.35 -7.14 -1.23
N ASP A 60 -7.99 -8.29 -1.09
CA ASP A 60 -7.46 -9.60 -1.53
C ASP A 60 -7.20 -9.65 -3.05
N GLY A 61 -7.95 -8.84 -3.83
CA GLY A 61 -7.82 -8.75 -5.29
C GLY A 61 -7.01 -7.56 -5.78
N ALA A 62 -6.43 -6.76 -4.87
CA ALA A 62 -5.63 -5.59 -5.20
C ALA A 62 -4.17 -5.98 -5.54
N ASP A 63 -3.42 -5.03 -6.07
CA ASP A 63 -1.97 -5.14 -6.22
C ASP A 63 -1.28 -5.32 -4.86
N THR A 64 -0.09 -5.92 -4.91
CA THR A 64 0.68 -6.27 -3.70
C THR A 64 0.98 -5.06 -2.82
N ASP A 65 1.26 -3.89 -3.40
CA ASP A 65 1.55 -2.67 -2.63
C ASP A 65 0.33 -2.21 -1.83
N THR A 66 -0.87 -2.28 -2.42
CA THR A 66 -2.13 -1.94 -1.77
C THR A 66 -2.46 -2.93 -0.65
N GLN A 67 -2.24 -4.22 -0.88
CA GLN A 67 -2.39 -5.25 0.15
C GLN A 67 -1.44 -5.00 1.33
N ILE A 68 -0.16 -4.75 1.06
CA ILE A 68 0.84 -4.46 2.09
C ILE A 68 0.45 -3.20 2.88
N ALA A 69 -0.02 -2.14 2.21
CA ALA A 69 -0.47 -0.93 2.89
C ALA A 69 -1.65 -1.18 3.84
N ALA A 70 -2.63 -1.98 3.41
CA ALA A 70 -3.77 -2.37 4.23
C ALA A 70 -3.34 -3.19 5.46
N HIS A 71 -2.59 -4.28 5.24
CA HIS A 71 -2.13 -5.14 6.34
C HIS A 71 -1.21 -4.39 7.31
N LYS A 72 -0.40 -3.43 6.84
CA LYS A 72 0.44 -2.60 7.71
C LYS A 72 -0.38 -1.70 8.62
N LEU A 73 -1.43 -1.05 8.09
CA LEU A 73 -2.37 -0.25 8.89
C LEU A 73 -3.12 -1.11 9.91
N LEU A 74 -3.57 -2.31 9.53
CA LEU A 74 -4.18 -3.27 10.45
C LEU A 74 -3.20 -3.70 11.55
N ALA A 75 -1.98 -4.08 11.19
CA ALA A 75 -0.95 -4.50 12.14
C ALA A 75 -0.70 -3.42 13.19
N PHE A 76 -0.42 -2.18 12.76
CA PHE A 76 -0.18 -1.08 13.68
C PHE A 76 -1.38 -0.79 14.58
N SER A 77 -2.59 -0.78 14.01
CA SER A 77 -3.84 -0.55 14.76
C SER A 77 -4.10 -1.65 15.80
N TYR A 78 -3.90 -2.92 15.45
CA TYR A 78 -4.02 -4.02 16.40
C TYR A 78 -2.97 -3.93 17.52
N CYS A 79 -1.74 -3.54 17.18
CA CYS A 79 -0.68 -3.40 18.17
C CYS A 79 -1.01 -2.31 19.20
N VAL A 80 -1.43 -1.12 18.77
CA VAL A 80 -1.75 -0.01 19.70
C VAL A 80 -3.07 -0.20 20.45
N THR A 81 -3.91 -1.13 20.01
CA THR A 81 -5.14 -1.54 20.71
C THR A 81 -4.97 -2.81 21.57
N ASN A 82 -3.71 -3.20 21.85
CA ASN A 82 -3.35 -4.34 22.69
C ASN A 82 -3.83 -5.71 22.17
N ARG A 83 -4.05 -5.84 20.86
CA ARG A 83 -4.46 -7.08 20.16
C ARG A 83 -3.24 -7.72 19.48
N ILE A 84 -2.26 -8.13 20.30
CA ILE A 84 -0.92 -8.51 19.82
C ILE A 84 -0.93 -9.75 18.91
N THR A 85 -1.82 -10.71 19.15
CA THR A 85 -1.94 -11.90 18.29
C THR A 85 -2.33 -11.51 16.86
N GLN A 86 -3.35 -10.65 16.71
CA GLN A 86 -3.79 -10.13 15.43
C GLN A 86 -2.71 -9.24 14.80
N CYS A 87 -2.06 -8.38 15.59
CA CYS A 87 -0.96 -7.54 15.10
C CYS A 87 0.14 -8.38 14.41
N ARG A 88 0.58 -9.46 15.06
CA ARG A 88 1.59 -10.37 14.51
C ARG A 88 1.09 -11.11 13.27
N ALA A 89 -0.17 -11.54 13.27
CA ALA A 89 -0.77 -12.22 12.13
C ALA A 89 -0.81 -11.32 10.89
N GLU A 90 -1.12 -10.03 11.04
CA GLU A 90 -1.09 -9.07 9.93
C GLU A 90 0.33 -8.84 9.40
N PHE A 91 1.34 -8.77 10.27
CA PHE A 91 2.74 -8.76 9.81
C PHE A 91 3.14 -10.06 9.08
N SER A 92 2.65 -11.22 9.51
CA SER A 92 2.88 -12.48 8.79
C SER A 92 2.31 -12.42 7.38
N LYS A 93 1.07 -11.92 7.19
CA LYS A 93 0.49 -11.74 5.85
C LYS A 93 1.34 -10.83 4.95
N ILE A 94 1.90 -9.75 5.51
CA ILE A 94 2.81 -8.87 4.76
C ILE A 94 4.06 -9.64 4.28
N LEU A 95 4.61 -10.52 5.13
CA LEU A 95 5.77 -11.33 4.80
C LEU A 95 5.44 -12.44 3.80
N ASP A 96 4.24 -13.00 3.84
CA ASP A 96 3.75 -13.96 2.84
C ASP A 96 3.65 -13.29 1.45
N LEU A 97 3.24 -12.01 1.41
CA LEU A 97 3.16 -11.21 0.19
C LEU A 97 4.53 -10.73 -0.31
N ASN A 98 5.40 -10.34 0.61
CA ASN A 98 6.74 -9.86 0.32
C ASN A 98 7.72 -10.32 1.42
N PRO A 99 8.45 -11.43 1.21
CA PRO A 99 9.39 -11.97 2.20
C PRO A 99 10.57 -11.04 2.53
N ARG A 100 10.80 -10.02 1.70
CA ARG A 100 11.84 -8.99 1.89
C ARG A 100 11.31 -7.72 2.54
N PHE A 101 10.01 -7.66 2.87
CA PHE A 101 9.43 -6.51 3.53
C PHE A 101 10.17 -6.20 4.83
N ASP A 102 10.36 -4.92 5.09
CA ASP A 102 10.99 -4.45 6.31
C ASP A 102 10.34 -3.14 6.77
N LEU A 103 10.28 -2.97 8.09
CA LEU A 103 9.81 -1.72 8.68
C LEU A 103 10.85 -0.61 8.50
N SER A 104 10.37 0.62 8.34
CA SER A 104 11.27 1.79 8.36
C SER A 104 11.97 1.93 9.73
N PRO A 105 13.09 2.66 9.82
CA PRO A 105 13.79 2.85 11.10
C PRO A 105 12.89 3.42 12.21
N ALA A 106 12.01 4.37 11.87
CA ALA A 106 11.07 4.96 12.81
C ALA A 106 10.05 3.94 13.33
N GLU A 107 9.54 3.08 12.46
CA GLU A 107 8.55 2.06 12.82
C GLU A 107 9.17 0.94 13.67
N LYS A 108 10.42 0.55 13.37
CA LYS A 108 11.18 -0.41 14.19
C LYS A 108 11.46 0.10 15.59
N GLY A 109 11.71 1.40 15.73
CA GLY A 109 11.96 2.05 17.01
C GLY A 109 10.73 2.09 17.93
N HIS A 110 9.53 1.82 17.41
CA HIS A 110 8.32 1.79 18.22
C HIS A 110 8.32 0.57 19.17
N PRO A 111 8.07 0.75 20.47
CA PRO A 111 8.26 -0.30 21.50
C PRO A 111 7.38 -1.54 21.31
N ILE A 112 6.28 -1.43 20.55
CA ILE A 112 5.36 -2.54 20.29
C ILE A 112 5.50 -3.07 18.85
N TRP A 113 5.68 -2.19 17.86
CA TRP A 113 5.64 -2.60 16.45
C TRP A 113 6.89 -3.37 16.04
N GLY A 114 8.07 -2.87 16.40
CA GLY A 114 9.34 -3.53 16.13
C GLY A 114 9.35 -4.97 16.66
N PRO A 115 9.13 -5.20 17.97
CA PRO A 115 9.11 -6.55 18.52
C PRO A 115 8.03 -7.47 17.91
N ALA A 116 6.85 -6.95 17.58
CA ALA A 116 5.79 -7.73 16.94
C ALA A 116 6.17 -8.17 15.52
N PHE A 117 6.75 -7.26 14.73
CA PHE A 117 7.24 -7.56 13.39
C PHE A 117 8.41 -8.55 13.42
N GLU A 118 9.40 -8.34 14.29
CA GLU A 118 10.54 -9.25 14.46
C GLU A 118 10.09 -10.68 14.82
N PHE A 119 9.06 -10.78 15.67
CA PHE A 119 8.47 -12.07 16.00
C PHE A 119 7.85 -12.75 14.77
N ALA A 120 7.05 -12.01 14.00
CA ALA A 120 6.44 -12.53 12.77
C ALA A 120 7.50 -12.95 11.74
N ARG A 121 8.57 -12.15 11.58
CA ARG A 121 9.68 -12.43 10.67
C ARG A 121 10.45 -13.69 11.05
N ARG A 122 10.79 -13.87 12.33
CA ARG A 122 11.45 -15.11 12.79
C ARG A 122 10.58 -16.35 12.57
N ARG A 123 9.28 -16.24 12.84
CA ARG A 123 8.29 -17.32 12.59
C ARG A 123 8.24 -17.68 11.11
N HIS A 124 8.08 -16.69 10.24
CA HIS A 124 8.04 -16.90 8.79
C HIS A 124 9.32 -17.57 8.27
N ALA A 125 10.49 -17.09 8.70
CA ALA A 125 11.79 -17.66 8.31
C ALA A 125 11.98 -19.12 8.77
N SER A 126 11.36 -19.53 9.88
CA SER A 126 11.42 -20.92 10.36
C SER A 126 10.46 -21.88 9.67
N SER A 127 9.51 -21.37 8.89
CA SER A 127 8.48 -22.15 8.20
C SER A 127 8.63 -22.16 6.67
N SER A 128 9.61 -21.44 6.15
CA SER A 128 10.02 -21.41 4.74
C SER A 128 11.13 -22.42 4.48
#